data_AF-A0A9D8KYU7-F1
#
_entry.id   AF-A0A9D8KYU7-F1
#
_cell.length_a   1.000
_cell.length_b   1.000
_cell.length_c   1.000
_cell.angle_alpha   90.00
_cell.angle_beta   90.00
_cell.angle_gamma   90.00
#
_symmetry.space_group_name_H-M   'P 1'
#
loop_
_entity.id
_entity.type
_entity.pdbx_description
1 polymer ?
#
loop_
_entity_poly.entity_id
_entity_poly.type
_entity_poly.pdbx_seq_one_letter_code
_entity_poly.pdbx_strand_id
1 'polypeptide(L)'
;MASAIVAALVLTMVAFLGGLPPILRLPAQLLCVCEAPADASYEAIVIMMGEVEGRRVEAAAEYFRRGVAKRINIVQPESSLYEEYGVLRGQAFLARDLAVRLGVPEDRIHIIYGKDMARATSSFEEARYHLAYLQAGAPESGTEPRKILLVTDWFHTSRARWIFRRVFAGSGIDVDAAAARPEWVAKWWTDEYAFIGVFNEYLKWTYYLLKYGLPKPDERPSPAGPPVPGSAR
;
A
#
# COMPACT_ATOMS: atom_id res chain seq x y z
N MET A 1 -6.63 44.62 -12.66
CA MET A 1 -7.16 43.76 -11.58
C MET A 1 -6.65 42.32 -11.66
N ALA A 2 -6.77 41.63 -12.80
CA ALA A 2 -6.27 40.25 -12.95
C ALA A 2 -4.78 40.06 -12.60
N SER A 3 -3.90 40.97 -13.05
CA SER A 3 -2.45 40.88 -12.77
C SER A 3 -2.09 41.06 -11.29
N ALA A 4 -2.88 41.83 -10.55
CA ALA A 4 -2.68 42.03 -9.11
C ALA A 4 -3.15 40.81 -8.31
N ILE A 5 -4.24 40.16 -8.75
CA ILE A 5 -4.73 38.91 -8.17
C ILE A 5 -3.73 37.77 -8.43
N VAL A 6 -3.20 37.66 -9.65
CA VAL A 6 -2.17 36.65 -9.98
C VAL A 6 -0.89 36.89 -9.19
N ALA A 7 -0.41 38.13 -9.11
CA ALA A 7 0.77 38.46 -8.30
C ALA A 7 0.56 38.18 -6.81
N ALA A 8 -0.63 38.49 -6.27
CA ALA A 8 -0.98 38.17 -4.89
C ALA A 8 -1.05 36.66 -4.65
N LEU A 9 -1.63 35.88 -5.58
CA LEU A 9 -1.66 34.42 -5.48
C LEU A 9 -0.26 33.80 -5.54
N VAL A 10 0.60 34.31 -6.42
CA VAL A 10 2.00 33.86 -6.54
C VAL A 10 2.80 34.23 -5.28
N LEU A 11 2.69 35.46 -4.78
CA LEU A 11 3.37 35.88 -3.56
C LEU A 11 2.87 35.13 -2.32
N THR A 12 1.58 34.84 -2.24
CA THR A 12 0.99 34.04 -1.17
C THR A 12 1.46 32.59 -1.27
N MET A 13 1.52 32.03 -2.47
CA MET A 13 2.05 30.68 -2.72
C MET A 13 3.54 30.59 -2.41
N VAL A 14 4.34 31.60 -2.78
CA VAL A 14 5.77 31.69 -2.48
C VAL A 14 6.03 31.89 -0.98
N ALA A 15 5.25 32.72 -0.29
CA ALA A 15 5.33 32.86 1.16
C ALA A 15 4.87 31.59 1.90
N PHE A 16 3.86 30.89 1.38
CA PHE A 16 3.40 29.60 1.89
C PHE A 16 4.47 28.50 1.70
N LEU A 17 5.14 28.48 0.56
CA LEU A 17 6.22 27.55 0.24
C LEU A 17 7.55 27.89 0.96
N GLY A 18 7.82 29.18 1.21
CA GLY A 18 9.05 29.66 1.82
C GLY A 18 9.03 29.82 3.35
N GLY A 19 7.85 29.86 3.97
CA GLY A 19 7.71 30.30 5.38
C GLY A 19 7.10 29.30 6.37
N LEU A 20 6.62 28.13 5.95
CA LEU A 20 5.89 27.21 6.85
C LEU A 20 6.38 25.75 6.83
N PRO A 21 7.62 25.47 7.26
CA PRO A 21 8.13 24.09 7.31
C PRO A 21 7.25 23.10 8.08
N PRO A 22 6.58 23.44 9.20
CA PRO A 22 5.74 22.49 9.93
C PRO A 22 4.38 22.22 9.26
N ILE A 23 3.71 23.26 8.73
CA ILE A 23 2.38 23.12 8.12
C ILE A 23 2.47 22.29 6.84
N LEU A 24 3.54 22.47 6.07
CA LEU A 24 3.76 21.68 4.87
C LEU A 24 4.07 20.20 5.18
N ARG A 25 4.58 19.86 6.36
CA ARG A 25 4.84 18.45 6.74
C ARG A 25 3.57 17.69 7.10
N LEU A 26 2.57 18.36 7.67
CA LEU A 26 1.37 17.72 8.20
C LEU A 26 0.64 16.87 7.13
N PRO A 27 0.42 17.34 5.89
CA PRO A 27 -0.20 16.52 4.87
C PRO A 27 0.54 15.20 4.61
N ALA A 28 1.86 15.28 4.46
CA ALA A 28 2.70 14.11 4.22
C ALA A 28 2.74 13.14 5.42
N GLN A 29 2.72 13.66 6.64
CA GLN A 29 2.70 12.84 7.86
C GLN A 29 1.41 12.03 8.01
N LEU A 30 0.26 12.58 7.62
CA LEU A 30 -1.02 11.86 7.66
C LEU A 30 -1.09 10.68 6.67
N LEU A 31 -0.29 10.76 5.61
CA LEU A 31 -0.20 9.73 4.58
C LEU A 31 0.85 8.64 4.89
N CYS A 32 1.79 8.92 5.79
CA CYS A 32 2.93 8.05 6.05
C CYS A 32 2.79 7.22 7.34
N VAL A 33 2.74 5.89 7.17
CA VAL A 33 3.14 4.91 8.19
C VAL A 33 4.57 4.52 7.87
N CYS A 34 5.52 5.27 8.42
CA CYS A 34 6.87 5.30 7.86
C CYS A 34 7.74 4.09 8.23
N GLU A 35 7.55 3.52 9.42
CA GLU A 35 8.39 2.43 9.90
C GLU A 35 7.54 1.27 10.45
N ALA A 36 8.03 0.06 10.23
CA ALA A 36 7.57 -1.11 10.95
C ALA A 36 7.98 -1.01 12.43
N PRO A 37 7.19 -1.53 13.39
CA PRO A 37 7.61 -1.65 14.78
C PRO A 37 8.94 -2.42 14.90
N ALA A 38 9.87 -1.90 15.70
CA ALA A 38 11.25 -2.38 15.77
C ALA A 38 11.40 -3.88 16.14
N ASP A 39 10.50 -4.39 16.99
CA ASP A 39 10.54 -5.77 17.51
C ASP A 39 9.54 -6.71 16.81
N ALA A 40 8.94 -6.29 15.70
CA ALA A 40 7.97 -7.09 14.97
C ALA A 40 8.65 -8.10 14.03
N SER A 41 8.16 -9.34 14.05
CA SER A 41 8.49 -10.37 13.07
C SER A 41 7.29 -10.63 12.17
N TYR A 42 7.56 -10.74 10.88
CA TYR A 42 6.56 -10.87 9.83
C TYR A 42 6.72 -12.20 9.10
N GLU A 43 5.62 -12.74 8.62
CA GLU A 43 5.67 -13.92 7.77
C GLU A 43 6.23 -13.55 6.39
N ALA A 44 5.76 -12.45 5.83
CA ALA A 44 6.16 -11.97 4.51
C ALA A 44 6.24 -10.44 4.47
N ILE A 45 7.18 -9.96 3.67
CA ILE A 45 7.19 -8.60 3.14
C ILE A 45 6.43 -8.60 1.83
N VAL A 46 5.43 -7.73 1.69
CA VAL A 46 4.67 -7.55 0.45
C VAL A 46 5.18 -6.32 -0.25
N ILE A 47 5.72 -6.48 -1.46
CA ILE A 47 6.07 -5.34 -2.30
C ILE A 47 4.82 -4.92 -3.06
N MET A 48 4.28 -3.74 -2.74
CA MET A 48 3.21 -3.14 -3.52
C MET A 48 3.76 -2.70 -4.87
N MET A 49 3.10 -3.09 -5.96
CA MET A 49 3.56 -2.77 -7.31
C MET A 49 3.02 -1.42 -7.80
N GLY A 50 3.54 -0.92 -8.93
CA GLY A 50 3.20 0.40 -9.48
C GLY A 50 4.29 1.48 -9.31
N GLU A 51 5.55 1.07 -9.17
CA GLU A 51 6.74 1.92 -9.26
C GLU A 51 7.77 1.23 -10.16
N VAL A 52 8.49 1.98 -10.98
CA VAL A 52 9.48 1.44 -11.93
C VAL A 52 10.91 1.63 -11.44
N GLU A 53 11.18 2.59 -10.55
CA GLU A 53 12.55 2.93 -10.15
C GLU A 53 13.16 1.96 -9.12
N GLY A 54 12.37 1.03 -8.59
CA GLY A 54 12.84 -0.04 -7.71
C GLY A 54 13.06 0.37 -6.24
N ARG A 55 12.65 1.56 -5.82
CA ARG A 55 12.80 2.04 -4.43
C ARG A 55 12.05 1.16 -3.44
N ARG A 56 10.85 0.68 -3.81
CA ARG A 56 10.08 -0.27 -2.97
C ARG A 56 10.80 -1.60 -2.83
N VAL A 57 11.49 -2.05 -3.89
CA VAL A 57 12.28 -3.28 -3.87
C VAL A 57 13.53 -3.13 -3.01
N GLU A 58 14.21 -1.98 -3.10
CA GLU A 58 15.36 -1.66 -2.26
C GLU A 58 14.99 -1.70 -0.77
N ALA A 59 13.92 -1.03 -0.38
CA ALA A 59 13.43 -1.02 1.00
C ALA A 59 13.02 -2.43 1.46
N ALA A 60 12.30 -3.20 0.64
CA ALA A 60 11.90 -4.56 0.97
C ALA A 60 13.10 -5.50 1.16
N ALA A 61 14.12 -5.40 0.30
CA ALA A 61 15.34 -6.17 0.42
C ALA A 61 16.12 -5.80 1.70
N GLU A 62 16.15 -4.51 2.07
CA GLU A 62 16.75 -4.09 3.33
C GLU A 62 16.04 -4.70 4.55
N TYR A 63 14.71 -4.61 4.60
CA TYR A 63 13.92 -5.25 5.66
C TYR A 63 14.18 -6.76 5.72
N PHE A 64 14.21 -7.43 4.57
CA PHE A 64 14.51 -8.86 4.49
C PHE A 64 15.90 -9.20 5.08
N ARG A 65 16.94 -8.45 4.68
CA ARG A 65 18.31 -8.66 5.18
C ARG A 65 18.46 -8.40 6.69
N ARG A 66 17.60 -7.53 7.27
CA ARG A 66 17.51 -7.33 8.72
C ARG A 66 16.80 -8.48 9.45
N GLY A 67 16.29 -9.48 8.72
CA GLY A 67 15.62 -10.65 9.30
C GLY A 67 14.18 -10.39 9.76
N VAL A 68 13.56 -9.28 9.35
CA VAL A 68 12.20 -8.93 9.82
C VAL A 68 11.14 -9.87 9.26
N ALA A 69 11.39 -10.52 8.13
CA ALA A 69 10.48 -11.46 7.52
C ALA A 69 11.18 -12.65 6.90
N LYS A 70 10.41 -13.72 6.73
CA LYS A 70 10.89 -14.98 6.15
C LYS A 70 10.99 -14.92 4.64
N ARG A 71 10.09 -14.22 3.96
CA ARG A 71 9.99 -14.21 2.48
C ARG A 71 9.51 -12.86 1.97
N ILE A 72 9.63 -12.68 0.66
CA ILE A 72 9.04 -11.57 -0.08
C ILE A 72 7.92 -12.10 -0.97
N ASN A 73 6.78 -11.45 -0.94
CA ASN A 73 5.66 -11.72 -1.82
C ASN A 73 5.44 -10.53 -2.76
N ILE A 74 5.19 -10.81 -4.04
CA ILE A 74 4.97 -9.81 -5.07
C ILE A 74 3.76 -10.23 -5.89
N VAL A 75 2.70 -9.43 -5.92
CA VAL A 75 1.58 -9.69 -6.81
C VAL A 75 1.92 -9.18 -8.21
N GLN A 76 1.69 -9.98 -9.25
CA GLN A 76 1.91 -9.54 -10.62
C GLN A 76 0.87 -8.47 -11.01
N PRO A 77 1.30 -7.23 -11.32
CA PRO A 77 0.40 -6.19 -11.79
C PRO A 77 0.04 -6.42 -13.26
N GLU A 78 -0.97 -5.69 -13.72
CA GLU A 78 -1.39 -5.62 -15.12
C GLU A 78 -0.20 -5.39 -16.08
N SER A 79 -0.28 -6.02 -17.25
CA SER A 79 0.77 -5.93 -18.26
C SER A 79 0.85 -4.51 -18.82
N SER A 80 2.06 -4.00 -18.94
CA SER A 80 2.30 -2.82 -19.80
C SER A 80 2.37 -3.25 -21.26
N LEU A 81 2.20 -2.32 -22.21
CA LEU A 81 2.45 -2.60 -23.63
C LEU A 81 3.85 -3.18 -23.86
N TYR A 82 4.86 -2.71 -23.11
CA TYR A 82 6.21 -3.27 -23.21
C TYR A 82 6.26 -4.76 -22.82
N GLU A 83 5.44 -5.20 -21.87
CA GLU A 83 5.31 -6.63 -21.53
C GLU A 83 4.59 -7.39 -22.64
N GLU A 84 3.49 -6.85 -23.16
CA GLU A 84 2.70 -7.50 -24.22
C GLU A 84 3.49 -7.72 -25.52
N TYR A 85 4.34 -6.75 -25.88
CA TYR A 85 5.24 -6.85 -27.03
C TYR A 85 6.56 -7.55 -26.71
N GLY A 86 6.74 -8.11 -25.51
CA GLY A 86 7.93 -8.88 -25.13
C GLY A 86 9.21 -8.05 -24.97
N VAL A 87 9.10 -6.73 -24.88
CA VAL A 87 10.23 -5.80 -24.67
C VAL A 87 10.73 -5.87 -23.24
N LEU A 88 9.81 -5.98 -22.28
CA LEU A 88 10.12 -6.12 -20.86
C LEU A 88 9.49 -7.40 -20.31
N ARG A 89 10.14 -7.97 -19.29
CA ARG A 89 9.48 -8.95 -18.42
C ARG A 89 8.43 -8.24 -17.57
N GLY A 90 7.44 -8.99 -17.07
CA GLY A 90 6.44 -8.42 -16.18
C GLY A 90 7.05 -7.80 -14.93
N GLN A 91 6.42 -6.73 -14.42
CA GLN A 91 7.02 -5.90 -13.37
C GLN A 91 7.38 -6.70 -12.10
N ALA A 92 6.60 -7.72 -11.72
CA ALA A 92 6.94 -8.54 -10.57
C ALA A 92 8.23 -9.36 -10.78
N PHE A 93 8.50 -9.80 -12.02
CA PHE A 93 9.75 -10.45 -12.36
C PHE A 93 10.93 -9.48 -12.34
N LEU A 94 10.76 -8.25 -12.83
CA LEU A 94 11.79 -7.21 -12.73
C LEU A 94 12.10 -6.89 -11.26
N ALA A 95 11.07 -6.77 -10.42
CA ALA A 95 11.22 -6.55 -8.98
C ALA A 95 11.93 -7.73 -8.29
N ARG A 96 11.57 -8.98 -8.63
CA ARG A 96 12.27 -10.17 -8.15
C ARG A 96 13.74 -10.16 -8.56
N ASP A 97 14.04 -9.91 -9.83
CA ASP A 97 15.42 -9.91 -10.34
C ASP A 97 16.27 -8.83 -9.66
N LEU A 98 15.69 -7.66 -9.36
CA LEU A 98 16.33 -6.62 -8.55
C LEU A 98 16.52 -7.06 -7.09
N ALA A 99 15.51 -7.65 -6.45
CA ALA A 99 15.63 -8.14 -5.07
C ALA A 99 16.74 -9.21 -4.93
N VAL A 100 16.87 -10.10 -5.90
CA VAL A 100 17.97 -11.08 -5.97
C VAL A 100 19.32 -10.40 -6.02
N ARG A 101 19.49 -9.39 -6.89
CA ARG A 101 20.73 -8.60 -6.95
C ARG A 101 21.03 -7.84 -5.66
N LEU A 102 20.00 -7.53 -4.87
CA LEU A 102 20.12 -6.90 -3.55
C LEU A 102 20.32 -7.91 -2.41
N GLY A 103 20.53 -9.19 -2.72
CA GLY A 103 20.91 -10.22 -1.75
C GLY A 103 19.75 -10.99 -1.12
N VAL A 104 18.54 -10.91 -1.69
CA VAL A 104 17.42 -11.78 -1.29
C VAL A 104 17.51 -13.09 -2.07
N PRO A 105 17.50 -14.27 -1.43
CA PRO A 105 17.53 -15.55 -2.15
C PRO A 105 16.28 -15.72 -3.04
N GLU A 106 16.47 -16.22 -4.27
CA GLU A 106 15.37 -16.33 -5.26
C GLU A 106 14.23 -17.23 -4.79
N ASP A 107 14.55 -18.31 -4.08
CA ASP A 107 13.59 -19.25 -3.48
C ASP A 107 12.77 -18.63 -2.33
N ARG A 108 13.14 -17.44 -1.85
CA ARG A 108 12.41 -16.67 -0.83
C ARG A 108 11.54 -15.57 -1.43
N ILE A 109 11.44 -15.46 -2.76
CA ILE A 109 10.62 -14.45 -3.45
C ILE A 109 9.50 -15.14 -4.22
N HIS A 110 8.26 -14.88 -3.81
CA HIS A 110 7.07 -15.51 -4.35
C HIS A 110 6.28 -14.54 -5.21
N ILE A 111 6.11 -14.87 -6.50
CA ILE A 111 5.24 -14.12 -7.41
C ILE A 111 3.83 -14.71 -7.34
N ILE A 112 2.84 -13.85 -7.10
CA ILE A 112 1.44 -14.20 -6.86
C ILE A 112 0.58 -13.70 -8.02
N TYR A 113 -0.33 -14.56 -8.48
CA TYR A 113 -1.38 -14.22 -9.43
C TYR A 113 -2.75 -14.40 -8.78
N GLY A 114 -3.75 -13.72 -9.33
CA GLY A 114 -5.14 -14.03 -9.06
C GLY A 114 -5.58 -15.36 -9.69
N LYS A 115 -6.85 -15.69 -9.52
CA LYS A 115 -7.47 -16.85 -10.17
C LYS A 115 -7.24 -16.79 -11.68
N ASP A 116 -7.00 -17.94 -12.31
CA ASP A 116 -6.81 -18.07 -13.76
C ASP A 116 -5.68 -17.17 -14.30
N MET A 117 -4.62 -16.97 -13.52
CA MET A 117 -3.48 -16.10 -13.82
C MET A 117 -3.83 -14.62 -13.98
N ALA A 118 -4.93 -14.16 -13.35
CA ALA A 118 -5.33 -12.76 -13.34
C ALA A 118 -4.24 -11.87 -12.74
N ARG A 119 -4.04 -10.70 -13.37
CA ARG A 119 -3.09 -9.68 -12.95
C ARG A 119 -3.82 -8.56 -12.19
N ALA A 120 -3.19 -8.02 -11.16
CA ALA A 120 -3.82 -7.00 -10.34
C ALA A 120 -3.80 -5.63 -11.03
N THR A 121 -4.94 -4.95 -11.04
CA THR A 121 -5.13 -3.60 -11.57
C THR A 121 -5.23 -2.54 -10.47
N SER A 122 -5.32 -2.97 -9.21
CA SER A 122 -5.51 -2.07 -8.07
C SER A 122 -4.92 -2.64 -6.78
N SER A 123 -4.62 -1.74 -5.83
CA SER A 123 -4.18 -2.12 -4.48
C SER A 123 -5.19 -3.02 -3.75
N PHE A 124 -6.48 -2.93 -4.11
CA PHE A 124 -7.52 -3.81 -3.56
C PHE A 124 -7.42 -5.23 -4.10
N GLU A 125 -7.11 -5.40 -5.39
CA GLU A 125 -6.87 -6.73 -5.97
C GLU A 125 -5.55 -7.33 -5.49
N GLU A 126 -4.49 -6.54 -5.37
CA GLU A 126 -3.24 -6.99 -4.75
C GLU A 126 -3.50 -7.56 -3.35
N ALA A 127 -4.29 -6.87 -2.52
CA ALA A 127 -4.68 -7.36 -1.21
C ALA A 127 -5.46 -8.69 -1.27
N ARG A 128 -6.44 -8.81 -2.19
CA ARG A 128 -7.26 -10.02 -2.32
C ARG A 128 -6.44 -11.21 -2.78
N TYR A 129 -5.57 -11.02 -3.77
CA TYR A 129 -4.74 -12.09 -4.31
C TYR A 129 -3.73 -12.55 -3.27
N HIS A 130 -3.17 -11.62 -2.50
CA HIS A 130 -2.28 -11.94 -1.40
C HIS A 130 -3.00 -12.69 -0.27
N LEU A 131 -4.22 -12.30 0.11
CA LEU A 131 -4.98 -13.03 1.13
C LEU A 131 -5.30 -14.46 0.68
N ALA A 132 -5.77 -14.62 -0.56
CA ALA A 132 -6.06 -15.94 -1.13
C ALA A 132 -4.81 -16.83 -1.17
N TYR A 133 -3.66 -16.25 -1.52
CA TYR A 133 -2.37 -16.93 -1.50
C TYR A 133 -2.00 -17.45 -0.10
N LEU A 134 -2.18 -16.64 0.94
CA LEU A 134 -1.91 -17.06 2.33
C LEU A 134 -2.90 -18.15 2.80
N GLN A 135 -4.18 -18.00 2.48
CA GLN A 135 -5.22 -18.96 2.86
C GLN A 135 -5.09 -20.32 2.17
N ALA A 136 -4.45 -20.38 1.01
CA ALA A 136 -4.20 -21.63 0.28
C ALA A 136 -3.11 -22.53 0.90
N GLY A 137 -2.62 -22.22 2.10
CA GLY A 137 -1.60 -23.02 2.79
C GLY A 137 -0.20 -22.81 2.22
N ALA A 138 0.17 -21.53 2.04
CA ALA A 138 1.40 -21.11 1.39
C ALA A 138 2.64 -21.95 1.81
N PRO A 139 3.65 -22.15 0.93
CA PRO A 139 4.56 -23.32 0.91
C PRO A 139 5.36 -23.67 2.17
N GLU A 140 5.38 -22.81 3.18
CA GLU A 140 6.19 -22.97 4.39
C GLU A 140 5.40 -22.82 5.71
N SER A 141 4.08 -22.56 5.66
CA SER A 141 3.31 -22.26 6.87
C SER A 141 2.79 -23.53 7.55
N GLY A 142 3.63 -24.18 8.35
CA GLY A 142 3.19 -25.14 9.38
C GLY A 142 2.55 -24.47 10.62
N THR A 143 2.31 -23.17 10.58
CA THR A 143 1.67 -22.35 11.63
C THR A 143 0.77 -21.30 10.99
N GLU A 144 -0.34 -20.95 11.66
CA GLU A 144 -1.26 -19.90 11.21
C GLU A 144 -0.53 -18.57 10.90
N PRO A 145 -0.98 -17.82 9.88
CA PRO A 145 -0.39 -16.55 9.48
C PRO A 145 -0.66 -15.46 10.54
N ARG A 146 0.39 -14.82 11.07
CA ARG A 146 0.27 -13.88 12.20
C ARG A 146 0.44 -12.41 11.83
N LYS A 147 1.28 -12.09 10.84
CA LYS A 147 1.50 -10.69 10.42
C LYS A 147 2.20 -10.58 9.06
N ILE A 148 1.83 -9.58 8.26
CA ILE A 148 2.57 -9.19 7.04
C ILE A 148 3.00 -7.72 7.10
N LEU A 149 4.09 -7.40 6.40
CA LEU A 149 4.60 -6.04 6.26
C LEU A 149 4.43 -5.57 4.82
N LEU A 150 3.63 -4.52 4.61
CA LEU A 150 3.53 -3.87 3.31
C LEU A 150 4.69 -2.90 3.11
N VAL A 151 5.38 -2.98 1.98
CA VAL A 151 6.39 -2.00 1.57
C VAL A 151 5.91 -1.29 0.32
N THR A 152 5.79 0.04 0.43
CA THR A 152 5.34 0.92 -0.65
C THR A 152 5.92 2.32 -0.48
N ASP A 153 5.77 3.20 -1.47
CA ASP A 153 6.13 4.62 -1.33
C ASP A 153 5.50 5.24 -0.09
N TRP A 154 6.26 6.11 0.59
CA TRP A 154 5.88 6.70 1.86
C TRP A 154 4.46 7.31 1.87
N PHE A 155 4.06 8.02 0.81
CA PHE A 155 2.73 8.63 0.71
C PHE A 155 1.60 7.60 0.53
N HIS A 156 1.90 6.39 0.05
CA HIS A 156 0.90 5.34 -0.19
C HIS A 156 0.67 4.43 1.03
N THR A 157 1.59 4.40 1.99
CA THR A 157 1.57 3.46 3.13
C THR A 157 0.26 3.47 3.93
N SER A 158 -0.28 4.65 4.26
CA SER A 158 -1.52 4.75 5.03
C SER A 158 -2.72 4.12 4.31
N ARG A 159 -2.90 4.43 3.01
CA ARG A 159 -4.01 3.87 2.21
C ARG A 159 -3.85 2.38 1.94
N ALA A 160 -2.64 1.95 1.59
CA ALA A 160 -2.34 0.54 1.37
C ALA A 160 -2.69 -0.29 2.61
N ARG A 161 -2.22 0.14 3.79
CA ARG A 161 -2.52 -0.53 5.06
C ARG A 161 -4.02 -0.59 5.36
N TRP A 162 -4.74 0.51 5.12
CA TRP A 162 -6.19 0.57 5.32
C TRP A 162 -6.96 -0.39 4.41
N ILE A 163 -6.52 -0.55 3.16
CA ILE A 163 -7.11 -1.48 2.18
C ILE A 163 -6.86 -2.92 2.63
N PHE A 164 -5.60 -3.26 2.91
CA PHE A 164 -5.24 -4.62 3.30
C PHE A 164 -5.91 -5.03 4.60
N ARG A 165 -5.94 -4.16 5.63
CA ARG A 165 -6.65 -4.46 6.88
C ARG A 165 -8.14 -4.74 6.70
N ARG A 166 -8.79 -4.11 5.71
CA ARG A 166 -10.18 -4.42 5.36
C ARG A 166 -10.31 -5.76 4.68
N VAL A 167 -9.47 -6.03 3.69
CA VAL A 167 -9.51 -7.30 2.96
C VAL A 167 -9.19 -8.47 3.90
N PHE A 168 -8.26 -8.28 4.83
CA PHE A 168 -7.80 -9.27 5.79
C PHE A 168 -8.67 -9.33 7.06
N ALA A 169 -9.72 -8.51 7.16
CA ALA A 169 -10.60 -8.52 8.32
C ALA A 169 -11.24 -9.91 8.52
N GLY A 170 -11.13 -10.45 9.74
CA GLY A 170 -11.62 -11.79 10.07
C GLY A 170 -10.72 -12.95 9.62
N SER A 171 -9.58 -12.69 9.00
CA SER A 171 -8.63 -13.74 8.57
C SER A 171 -7.66 -14.20 9.67
N GLY A 172 -7.57 -13.48 10.79
CA GLY A 172 -6.55 -13.71 11.83
C GLY A 172 -5.17 -13.12 11.53
N ILE A 173 -4.98 -12.53 10.35
CA ILE A 173 -3.70 -11.98 9.89
C ILE A 173 -3.68 -10.45 10.11
N ASP A 174 -2.70 -9.96 10.87
CA ASP A 174 -2.49 -8.50 11.02
C ASP A 174 -1.60 -7.94 9.90
N VAL A 175 -1.75 -6.65 9.64
CA VAL A 175 -1.08 -5.93 8.55
C VAL A 175 -0.47 -4.64 9.08
N ASP A 176 0.84 -4.53 8.94
CA ASP A 176 1.57 -3.27 9.09
C ASP A 176 2.10 -2.78 7.74
N ALA A 177 2.65 -1.57 7.72
CA ALA A 177 3.28 -0.99 6.56
C ALA A 177 4.58 -0.30 6.94
N ALA A 178 5.50 -0.24 5.99
CA ALA A 178 6.73 0.54 6.05
C ALA A 178 6.91 1.32 4.74
N ALA A 179 7.51 2.50 4.85
CA ALA A 179 7.71 3.41 3.73
C ALA A 179 9.04 3.14 3.02
N ALA A 180 8.99 3.15 1.69
CA ALA A 180 10.17 3.46 0.88
C ALA A 180 10.42 4.99 0.92
N ARG A 181 11.68 5.38 1.11
CA ARG A 181 12.14 6.79 1.20
C ARG A 181 11.38 7.64 2.25
N PRO A 182 11.31 7.23 3.53
CA PRO A 182 10.61 8.00 4.57
C PRO A 182 11.21 9.42 4.77
N GLU A 183 12.47 9.63 4.40
CA GLU A 183 13.14 10.93 4.49
C GLU A 183 12.55 11.99 3.55
N TRP A 184 11.72 11.61 2.58
CA TRP A 184 11.06 12.53 1.66
C TRP A 184 9.83 13.20 2.28
N VAL A 185 9.26 12.65 3.36
CA VAL A 185 8.13 13.25 4.10
C VAL A 185 8.42 14.69 4.51
N ALA A 186 9.67 15.00 4.87
CA ALA A 186 10.06 16.32 5.34
C ALA A 186 10.24 17.37 4.22
N LYS A 187 10.28 16.94 2.95
CA LYS A 187 10.66 17.76 1.78
C LYS A 187 9.81 17.46 0.53
N TRP A 188 8.64 16.85 0.70
CA TRP A 188 7.84 16.32 -0.40
C TRP A 188 7.43 17.37 -1.44
N TRP A 189 7.33 18.65 -1.05
CA TRP A 189 6.97 19.73 -1.96
C TRP A 189 8.12 20.20 -2.86
N THR A 190 9.33 19.72 -2.62
CA THR A 190 10.53 20.10 -3.39
C THR A 190 10.82 19.16 -4.57
N ASP A 191 10.11 18.04 -4.64
CA ASP A 191 10.28 17.00 -5.64
C ASP A 191 8.95 16.77 -6.36
N GLU A 192 8.97 16.74 -7.70
CA GLU A 192 7.76 16.65 -8.51
C GLU A 192 7.02 15.32 -8.29
N TYR A 193 7.75 14.21 -8.18
CA TYR A 193 7.19 12.89 -7.95
C TYR A 193 6.49 12.81 -6.58
N ALA A 194 7.16 13.30 -5.54
CA ALA A 194 6.60 13.40 -4.20
C ALA A 194 5.38 14.32 -4.14
N PHE A 195 5.44 15.49 -4.79
CA PHE A 195 4.35 16.45 -4.87
C PHE A 195 3.11 15.83 -5.50
N ILE A 196 3.24 15.29 -6.72
CA ILE A 196 2.13 14.63 -7.42
C ILE A 196 1.61 13.43 -6.62
N GLY A 197 2.50 12.66 -6.00
CA GLY A 197 2.16 11.52 -5.15
C GLY A 197 1.23 11.89 -3.99
N VAL A 198 1.56 12.95 -3.24
CA VAL A 198 0.73 13.44 -2.12
C VAL A 198 -0.67 13.83 -2.58
N PHE A 199 -0.78 14.67 -3.63
CA PHE A 199 -2.07 15.10 -4.16
C PHE A 199 -2.91 13.92 -4.64
N ASN A 200 -2.31 13.00 -5.39
CA ASN A 200 -2.99 11.79 -5.87
C ASN A 200 -3.46 10.90 -4.74
N GLU A 201 -2.69 10.76 -3.65
CA GLU A 201 -3.11 9.95 -2.51
C GLU A 201 -4.30 10.53 -1.77
N TYR A 202 -4.41 11.86 -1.66
CA TYR A 202 -5.62 12.48 -1.12
C TYR A 202 -6.85 12.19 -1.99
N LEU A 203 -6.75 12.36 -3.31
CA LEU A 203 -7.83 12.05 -4.24
C LEU A 203 -8.24 10.57 -4.15
N LYS A 204 -7.26 9.66 -4.11
CA LYS A 204 -7.51 8.23 -3.96
C LYS A 204 -8.12 7.90 -2.60
N TRP A 205 -7.66 8.51 -1.51
CA TRP A 205 -8.28 8.34 -0.20
C TRP A 205 -9.75 8.72 -0.22
N THR A 206 -10.09 9.87 -0.77
CA THR A 206 -11.50 10.30 -0.93
C THR A 206 -12.29 9.30 -1.76
N TYR A 207 -11.78 8.88 -2.92
CA TYR A 207 -12.43 7.88 -3.77
C TYR A 207 -12.65 6.55 -3.03
N TYR A 208 -11.64 6.04 -2.33
CA TYR A 208 -11.73 4.76 -1.62
C TYR A 208 -12.67 4.81 -0.42
N LEU A 209 -12.71 5.93 0.31
CA LEU A 209 -13.69 6.13 1.40
C LEU A 209 -15.12 6.16 0.85
N LEU A 210 -15.36 6.81 -0.29
CA LEU A 210 -16.68 6.83 -0.92
C LEU A 210 -17.08 5.45 -1.48
N LYS A 211 -16.15 4.75 -2.11
CA LYS A 211 -16.41 3.45 -2.75
C LYS A 211 -16.50 2.28 -1.76
N TYR A 212 -15.73 2.31 -0.69
CA TYR A 212 -15.54 1.18 0.23
C TYR A 212 -15.73 1.53 1.73
N GLY A 213 -15.95 2.80 2.07
CA GLY A 213 -16.09 3.27 3.46
C GLY A 213 -17.52 3.46 3.94
N LEU A 214 -18.52 3.47 3.05
CA LEU A 214 -19.93 3.49 3.41
C LEU A 214 -20.47 2.05 3.40
N PRO A 215 -21.17 1.58 4.47
CA PRO A 215 -21.91 0.33 4.43
C PRO A 215 -22.86 0.37 3.23
N LYS A 216 -22.86 -0.68 2.41
CA LYS A 216 -23.83 -0.73 1.31
C LYS A 216 -25.25 -0.81 1.90
N PRO A 217 -26.29 -0.30 1.20
CA PRO A 217 -27.65 -0.26 1.73
C PRO A 217 -28.20 -1.61 2.23
N ASP A 218 -27.74 -2.70 1.63
CA ASP A 218 -28.03 -4.11 1.95
C ASP A 218 -27.23 -4.67 3.14
N GLU A 219 -26.16 -3.98 3.57
CA GLU A 219 -25.33 -4.32 4.74
C GLU A 219 -25.71 -3.49 5.97
N ARG A 220 -26.73 -2.62 5.89
CA ARG A 220 -27.28 -1.96 7.08
C ARG A 220 -27.99 -3.01 7.93
N PRO A 221 -27.68 -3.12 9.24
CA PRO A 221 -28.51 -3.92 10.12
C PRO A 221 -29.94 -3.42 10.00
N SER A 222 -30.87 -4.32 9.65
CA SER A 222 -32.30 -4.01 9.71
C SER A 222 -32.58 -3.43 11.09
N PRO A 223 -33.29 -2.29 11.21
CA PRO A 223 -33.67 -1.79 12.52
C PRO A 223 -34.34 -2.93 13.27
N ALA A 224 -33.85 -3.21 14.48
CA ALA A 224 -34.40 -4.26 15.32
C ALA A 224 -35.92 -4.06 15.36
N GLY A 225 -36.65 -5.03 14.81
CA GLY A 225 -38.11 -5.03 14.87
C GLY A 225 -38.55 -4.90 16.33
N PRO A 226 -39.70 -4.27 16.61
CA PRO A 226 -40.16 -4.11 17.98
C PRO A 226 -40.19 -5.47 18.68
N PRO A 227 -39.81 -5.54 19.97
CA PRO A 227 -39.77 -6.79 20.70
C PRO A 227 -41.13 -7.49 20.64
N VAL A 228 -41.11 -8.76 20.22
CA VAL A 228 -42.31 -9.61 20.20
C VAL A 228 -42.77 -9.83 21.64
N PRO A 229 -44.01 -9.48 22.01
CA PRO A 229 -44.49 -9.71 23.36
C PRO A 229 -44.76 -11.19 23.60
N GLY A 230 -44.06 -11.77 24.57
CA GLY A 230 -44.56 -12.89 25.37
C GLY A 230 -44.32 -14.31 24.83
N SER A 231 -43.50 -15.06 25.56
CA SER A 231 -43.88 -16.41 25.96
C SER A 231 -43.32 -16.70 27.35
N ALA A 232 -44.02 -16.20 28.36
CA ALA A 232 -43.99 -16.83 29.68
C ALA A 232 -44.99 -17.99 29.62
N ARG A 233 -44.48 -19.22 29.63
CA ARG A 233 -45.13 -20.41 30.20
C ARG A 233 -44.05 -21.31 30.76
#